data_AF-A0A6J4XJ83-F1
#
_entry.id   AF-A0A6J4XJ83-F1
#
_cell.length_a   1.000
_cell.length_b   1.000
_cell.length_c   1.000
_cell.angle_alpha   90.00
_cell.angle_beta   90.00
_cell.angle_gamma   90.00
#
_symmetry.space_group_name_H-M   'P 1'
#
loop_
_entity.id
_entity.type
_entity.pdbx_description
1 polymer ?
#
loop_
_entity_poly.entity_id
_entity_poly.type
_entity_poly.pdbx_seq_one_letter_code
_entity_poly.pdbx_strand_id
1 'polypeptide(L)'
;DKDSLKHKILAIEELDGMNGAVYSIRSIQSSKKITIAYTGKDPVTGELKTQDNTVEGPLMVFITTTQVDIDGETASRFVFISIDESEDMTKKILAKQRQSQTMEGMINKLKSAEIIKKHKDANKLLKPLHVFNPYAD
;
A
#
# COMPACT_ATOMS: atom_id res chain seq x y z
N ASP A 1 6.13 -18.69 -8.06
CA ASP A 1 5.21 -18.33 -9.15
C ASP A 1 5.37 -16.85 -9.46
N LYS A 2 5.52 -16.48 -10.73
CA LYS A 2 5.86 -15.11 -11.17
C LYS A 2 4.75 -14.12 -10.85
N ASP A 3 3.50 -14.53 -10.95
CA ASP A 3 2.33 -13.67 -10.69
C ASP A 3 1.86 -13.70 -9.22
N SER A 4 2.63 -14.32 -8.33
CA SER A 4 2.24 -14.55 -6.93
C SER A 4 1.83 -13.29 -6.16
N LEU A 5 2.39 -12.13 -6.52
CA LEU A 5 2.13 -10.82 -5.89
C LEU A 5 1.40 -9.83 -6.79
N LYS A 6 1.11 -10.18 -8.04
CA LYS A 6 0.51 -9.28 -9.02
C LYS A 6 -0.94 -8.99 -8.67
N HIS A 7 -1.29 -7.70 -8.61
CA HIS A 7 -2.61 -7.19 -8.22
C HIS A 7 -3.07 -7.63 -6.82
N LYS A 8 -2.12 -7.95 -5.92
CA LYS A 8 -2.44 -8.34 -4.55
C LYS A 8 -2.25 -7.19 -3.57
N ILE A 9 -2.88 -7.35 -2.40
CA ILE A 9 -2.67 -6.50 -1.24
C ILE A 9 -1.83 -7.29 -0.25
N LEU A 10 -0.67 -6.73 0.13
CA LEU A 10 0.19 -7.24 1.18
C LEU A 10 -0.02 -6.37 2.41
N ALA A 11 -0.64 -6.93 3.45
CA ALA A 11 -0.76 -6.28 4.75
C ALA A 11 0.28 -6.87 5.69
N ILE A 12 1.12 -6.01 6.27
CA ILE A 12 2.18 -6.38 7.18
C ILE A 12 1.91 -5.72 8.51
N GLU A 13 1.86 -6.54 9.56
CA GLU A 13 1.75 -6.08 10.92
C GLU A 13 3.16 -5.76 11.44
N GLU A 14 3.37 -4.51 11.84
CA GLU A 14 4.61 -3.99 12.42
C GLU A 14 5.82 -3.94 11.47
N LEU A 15 6.33 -2.73 11.22
CA LEU A 15 7.47 -2.49 10.34
C LEU A 15 8.75 -3.24 10.79
N ASP A 16 8.95 -3.42 12.10
CA ASP A 16 10.13 -4.14 12.63
C ASP A 16 10.12 -5.64 12.32
N GLY A 17 8.94 -6.22 12.07
CA GLY A 17 8.82 -7.60 11.58
C GLY A 17 9.38 -7.81 10.17
N MET A 18 9.75 -6.73 9.47
CA MET A 18 10.15 -6.74 8.07
C MET A 18 11.66 -6.76 7.83
N ASN A 19 12.48 -6.99 8.87
CA ASN A 19 13.94 -6.93 8.77
C ASN A 19 14.49 -7.86 7.66
N GLY A 20 14.77 -7.26 6.50
CA GLY A 20 15.22 -7.91 5.26
C GLY A 20 14.29 -7.75 4.04
N ALA A 21 13.00 -7.52 4.24
CA ALA A 21 12.00 -7.41 3.16
C ALA A 21 11.73 -5.97 2.69
N VAL A 22 12.08 -4.95 3.48
CA VAL A 22 11.84 -3.53 3.16
C VAL A 22 12.44 -3.15 1.81
N TYR A 23 13.69 -3.55 1.55
CA TYR A 23 14.34 -3.29 0.27
C TYR A 23 13.58 -3.91 -0.90
N SER A 24 13.19 -5.18 -0.77
CA SER A 24 12.43 -5.90 -1.79
C SER A 24 11.08 -5.24 -2.09
N ILE A 25 10.41 -4.72 -1.06
CA ILE A 25 9.15 -3.99 -1.19
C ILE A 25 9.34 -2.65 -1.89
N ARG A 26 10.35 -1.87 -1.50
CA ARG A 26 10.68 -0.61 -2.20
C ARG A 26 11.01 -0.87 -3.67
N SER A 27 11.74 -1.94 -3.95
CA SER A 27 12.17 -2.30 -5.30
C SER A 27 11.00 -2.71 -6.19
N ILE A 28 10.05 -3.54 -5.70
CA ILE A 28 8.86 -3.91 -6.47
C ILE A 28 7.87 -2.75 -6.63
N GLN A 29 7.78 -1.83 -5.66
CA GLN A 29 6.96 -0.61 -5.77
C GLN A 29 7.45 0.31 -6.89
N SER A 30 8.76 0.53 -7.01
CA SER A 30 9.35 1.36 -8.06
C SER A 30 9.35 0.66 -9.43
N SER A 31 9.79 -0.60 -9.46
CA SER A 31 10.16 -1.29 -10.70
C SER A 31 9.05 -2.16 -11.28
N LYS A 32 7.96 -2.39 -10.53
CA LYS A 32 6.85 -3.32 -10.83
C LYS A 32 7.27 -4.77 -11.06
N LYS A 33 8.52 -5.12 -10.77
CA LYS A 33 9.06 -6.48 -10.81
C LYS A 33 10.28 -6.56 -9.90
N ILE A 34 10.53 -7.72 -9.32
CA ILE A 34 11.76 -8.01 -8.58
C ILE A 34 12.30 -9.37 -9.02
N THR A 35 13.61 -9.47 -9.21
CA THR A 35 14.30 -10.73 -9.50
C THR A 35 15.31 -10.97 -8.40
N ILE A 36 15.24 -12.13 -7.76
CA ILE A 36 16.16 -12.56 -6.72
C ILE A 36 16.89 -13.80 -7.24
N ALA A 37 18.22 -13.72 -7.32
CA ALA A 37 19.08 -14.86 -7.62
C ALA A 37 19.44 -15.60 -6.32
N TYR A 38 19.32 -16.93 -6.30
CA TYR A 38 19.78 -17.76 -5.19
C TYR A 38 20.54 -18.97 -5.70
N THR A 39 21.48 -19.45 -4.88
CA THR A 39 22.28 -20.63 -5.21
C THR A 39 21.52 -21.89 -4.78
N GLY A 40 21.08 -22.68 -5.75
CA GLY A 40 20.47 -23.99 -5.53
C GLY A 40 21.47 -25.11 -5.83
N LYS A 41 21.34 -26.24 -5.12
CA LYS A 41 22.06 -27.45 -5.49
C LYS A 41 21.26 -28.21 -6.53
N ASP A 42 21.88 -28.52 -7.67
CA ASP A 42 21.25 -29.33 -8.71
C ASP A 42 20.98 -30.75 -8.15
N PRO A 43 19.72 -31.22 -8.09
CA PRO A 43 19.40 -32.53 -7.52
C PRO A 43 19.94 -33.70 -8.33
N VAL A 44 20.35 -33.47 -9.60
CA VAL A 44 20.92 -34.50 -10.49
C VAL A 44 22.44 -34.46 -10.47
N THR A 45 23.05 -33.27 -10.59
CA THR A 45 24.53 -33.16 -10.72
C THR A 45 25.23 -32.84 -9.40
N GLY A 46 24.51 -32.37 -8.38
CA GLY A 46 25.08 -31.96 -7.10
C GLY A 46 25.87 -30.65 -7.12
N GLU A 47 26.00 -30.02 -8.29
CA GLU A 47 26.69 -28.74 -8.46
C GLU A 47 25.84 -27.57 -7.95
N LEU A 48 26.52 -26.52 -7.50
CA LEU A 48 25.87 -25.26 -7.15
C LEU A 48 25.54 -24.52 -8.45
N LYS A 49 24.26 -24.33 -8.72
CA LYS A 49 23.76 -23.52 -9.84
C LYS A 49 22.98 -22.33 -9.30
N THR A 50 23.25 -21.17 -9.89
CA THR A 50 22.44 -19.97 -9.66
C THR A 50 21.07 -20.14 -10.32
N GLN A 51 20.01 -19.93 -9.56
CA GLN A 51 18.63 -19.90 -10.06
C GLN A 51 18.04 -18.52 -9.80
N ASP A 52 17.32 -18.00 -10.80
CA ASP A 52 16.64 -16.71 -10.70
C ASP A 52 15.15 -16.93 -10.43
N ASN A 53 14.62 -16.24 -9.41
CA ASN A 53 13.19 -16.17 -9.14
C ASN A 53 12.70 -14.74 -9.36
N THR A 54 11.84 -14.56 -10.37
CA THR A 54 11.21 -13.28 -10.68
C THR A 54 9.78 -13.25 -10.16
N VAL A 55 9.40 -12.13 -9.55
CA VAL A 55 8.02 -11.85 -9.11
C VAL A 55 7.56 -10.53 -9.71
N GLU A 56 6.36 -10.52 -10.29
CA GLU A 56 5.74 -9.36 -10.92
C GLU A 56 4.79 -8.60 -9.98
N GLY A 57 4.79 -7.28 -10.10
CA GLY A 57 3.78 -6.38 -9.56
C GLY A 57 2.70 -6.03 -10.60
N PRO A 58 1.80 -5.08 -10.31
CA PRO A 58 1.82 -4.14 -9.18
C PRO A 58 1.34 -4.77 -7.86
N LEU A 59 1.91 -4.32 -6.76
CA LEU A 59 1.61 -4.76 -5.39
C LEU A 59 1.17 -3.56 -4.55
N MET A 60 0.02 -3.65 -3.88
CA MET A 60 -0.38 -2.68 -2.86
C MET A 60 0.13 -3.14 -1.50
N VAL A 61 0.70 -2.23 -0.71
CA VAL A 61 1.31 -2.57 0.58
C VAL A 61 0.68 -1.72 1.69
N PHE A 62 0.21 -2.38 2.75
CA PHE A 62 -0.16 -1.78 4.02
C PHE A 62 0.83 -2.22 5.08
N ILE A 63 1.31 -1.28 5.87
CA ILE A 63 2.25 -1.54 6.96
C ILE A 63 1.69 -0.82 8.18
N THR A 64 1.57 -1.53 9.30
CA THR A 64 1.37 -0.88 10.60
C THR A 64 2.72 -0.65 11.25
N THR A 65 2.87 0.42 12.01
CA THR A 65 4.12 0.72 12.72
C THR A 65 3.81 1.50 13.98
N THR A 66 4.59 1.22 15.02
CA THR A 66 4.63 1.98 16.26
C THR A 66 5.72 3.06 16.22
N GLN A 67 6.62 3.01 15.24
CA GLN A 67 7.71 3.97 15.08
C GLN A 67 7.17 5.31 14.59
N VAL A 68 7.58 6.36 15.31
CA VAL A 68 7.20 7.75 15.01
C VAL A 68 8.04 8.31 13.87
N ASP A 69 9.32 7.90 13.78
CA ASP A 69 10.26 8.32 12.74
C ASP A 69 10.49 7.20 11.73
N ILE A 70 10.28 7.53 10.45
CA ILE A 70 10.50 6.66 9.31
C ILE A 70 11.48 7.38 8.38
N ASP A 71 12.42 6.63 7.79
CA ASP A 71 13.40 7.20 6.88
C ASP A 71 12.71 7.90 5.69
N GLY A 72 13.30 9.01 5.23
CA GLY A 72 12.71 9.85 4.18
C GLY A 72 12.44 9.11 2.87
N GLU A 73 13.23 8.09 2.54
CA GLU A 73 13.03 7.29 1.33
C GLU A 73 11.74 6.49 1.42
N THR A 74 11.51 5.81 2.54
CA THR A 74 10.24 5.11 2.81
C THR A 74 9.11 6.13 2.91
N ALA A 75 9.30 7.26 3.59
CA ALA A 75 8.26 8.27 3.73
C ALA A 75 7.77 8.86 2.40
N SER A 76 8.65 9.01 1.42
CA SER A 76 8.30 9.49 0.07
C SER A 76 7.42 8.53 -0.74
N ARG A 77 7.30 7.26 -0.33
CA ARG A 77 6.59 6.18 -1.05
C ARG A 77 5.26 5.78 -0.41
N PHE A 78 5.02 6.16 0.83
CA PHE A 78 3.83 5.77 1.60
C PHE A 78 2.99 6.99 1.98
N VAL A 79 1.68 6.79 2.08
CA VAL A 79 0.77 7.74 2.72
C VAL A 79 0.63 7.30 4.18
N PHE A 80 1.01 8.17 5.11
CA PHE A 80 0.87 7.91 6.54
C PHE A 80 -0.51 8.27 7.03
N ILE A 81 -1.08 7.37 7.83
CA ILE A 81 -2.33 7.59 8.54
C ILE A 81 -2.04 7.30 10.01
N SER A 82 -2.10 8.34 10.83
CA SER A 82 -2.03 8.22 12.27
C SER A 82 -3.43 8.30 12.88
N ILE A 83 -3.54 7.87 14.13
CA ILE A 83 -4.74 8.04 14.94
C ILE A 83 -4.52 9.21 15.91
N ASP A 84 -5.58 9.98 16.14
CA ASP A 84 -5.63 11.00 17.18
C ASP A 84 -6.40 10.42 18.37
N GLU A 85 -5.66 10.17 19.44
CA GLU A 85 -6.16 9.55 20.68
C GLU A 85 -6.66 10.58 21.70
N SER A 86 -6.81 11.85 21.31
CA SER A 86 -7.31 12.89 22.21
C SER A 86 -8.76 12.65 22.64
N GLU A 87 -9.10 13.16 23.82
CA GLU A 87 -10.48 13.16 24.30
C GLU A 87 -11.43 13.93 23.37
N ASP A 88 -10.95 15.01 22.75
CA ASP A 88 -11.74 15.82 21.81
C ASP A 88 -12.11 15.02 20.56
N MET A 89 -11.16 14.27 20.01
CA MET A 89 -11.45 13.37 18.90
C MET A 89 -12.39 12.23 19.29
N THR A 90 -12.22 11.66 20.48
CA THR A 90 -13.15 10.66 21.01
C THR A 90 -14.58 11.22 21.09
N LYS A 91 -14.76 12.44 21.61
CA LYS A 91 -16.07 13.12 21.66
C LYS A 91 -16.67 13.33 20.26
N LYS A 92 -15.86 13.77 19.29
CA LYS A 92 -16.28 13.94 17.89
C LYS A 92 -16.73 12.62 17.25
N ILE A 93 -15.99 11.53 17.48
CA ILE A 93 -16.35 10.18 16.99
C ILE A 93 -17.71 9.77 17.54
N LEU A 94 -17.92 9.87 18.85
CA LEU A 94 -19.18 9.50 19.49
C LEU A 94 -20.36 10.36 19.01
N ALA A 95 -20.15 11.67 18.85
CA ALA A 95 -21.17 12.56 18.30
C ALA A 95 -21.54 12.15 16.87
N LYS A 96 -20.55 11.82 16.03
CA LYS A 96 -20.78 11.38 14.65
C LYS A 96 -21.52 10.04 14.59
N GLN A 97 -21.18 9.09 15.47
CA GLN A 97 -21.87 7.81 15.58
C GLN A 97 -23.33 8.00 15.98
N ARG A 98 -23.63 8.85 16.96
CA ARG A 98 -25.02 9.18 17.34
C ARG A 98 -25.78 9.83 16.18
N GLN A 99 -25.17 10.79 15.50
CA GLN A 99 -25.76 11.44 14.32
C GLN A 99 -26.11 10.41 13.23
N SER A 100 -25.28 9.37 13.03
CA SER A 100 -25.51 8.35 12.00
C SER A 100 -26.77 7.50 12.22
N GLN A 101 -27.26 7.45 13.47
CA GLN A 101 -28.47 6.71 13.84
C GLN A 101 -29.76 7.55 13.68
N THR A 102 -29.65 8.83 13.35
CA THR A 102 -30.81 9.67 13.08
C THR A 102 -31.31 9.45 11.65
N MET A 103 -32.58 9.78 11.39
CA MET A 103 -33.15 9.75 10.03
C MET A 103 -32.32 10.60 9.06
N GLU A 104 -31.91 11.80 9.48
CA GLU A 104 -31.06 12.68 8.68
C GLU A 104 -29.68 12.05 8.40
N GLY A 105 -29.09 11.40 9.41
CA GLY A 105 -27.85 10.64 9.24
C GLY A 105 -27.97 9.51 8.22
N MET A 106 -29.09 8.77 8.23
CA MET A 106 -29.36 7.72 7.25
C MET A 106 -29.52 8.28 5.83
N ILE A 107 -30.28 9.38 5.67
CA ILE A 107 -30.42 10.08 4.38
C ILE A 107 -29.05 10.54 3.87
N ASN A 108 -28.22 11.12 4.73
CA ASN A 108 -26.87 11.57 4.37
C ASN A 108 -25.94 10.42 3.99
N LYS A 109 -26.10 9.25 4.61
CA LYS A 109 -25.36 8.03 4.23
C LYS A 109 -25.71 7.57 2.81
N LEU A 110 -26.99 7.60 2.44
CA LEU A 110 -27.44 7.28 1.09
C LEU A 110 -26.88 8.27 0.06
N LYS A 111 -26.96 9.58 0.33
CA LYS A 111 -26.37 10.62 -0.54
C LYS A 111 -24.85 10.46 -0.69
N SER A 112 -24.15 10.12 0.38
CA SER A 112 -22.71 9.87 0.36
C SER A 112 -22.33 8.74 -0.61
N ALA A 113 -23.18 7.69 -0.73
CA ALA A 113 -22.92 6.59 -1.64
C ALA A 113 -22.91 7.06 -3.11
N GLU A 114 -23.80 7.97 -3.50
CA GLU A 114 -23.82 8.56 -4.85
C GLU A 114 -22.58 9.40 -5.11
N ILE A 115 -22.16 10.22 -4.13
CA ILE A 115 -20.93 11.03 -4.22
C ILE A 115 -19.72 10.11 -4.40
N ILE A 116 -19.59 9.07 -3.59
CA ILE A 116 -18.50 8.08 -3.69
C ILE A 116 -18.51 7.42 -5.06
N LYS A 117 -19.68 7.02 -5.57
CA LYS A 117 -19.81 6.44 -6.92
C LYS A 117 -19.30 7.40 -7.99
N LYS A 118 -19.71 8.67 -7.92
CA LYS A 118 -19.24 9.72 -8.85
C LYS A 118 -17.72 9.86 -8.83
N HIS A 119 -17.09 9.89 -7.65
CA HIS A 119 -15.63 9.94 -7.55
C HIS A 119 -14.95 8.67 -8.10
N LYS A 120 -15.50 7.48 -7.82
CA LYS A 120 -14.99 6.21 -8.38
C LYS A 120 -15.07 6.20 -9.91
N ASP A 121 -16.17 6.67 -10.48
CA ASP A 121 -16.36 6.71 -11.93
C ASP A 121 -15.44 7.76 -12.57
N ALA A 122 -15.26 8.93 -11.95
CA ALA A 122 -14.27 9.91 -12.39
C ALA A 122 -12.85 9.33 -12.42
N ASN A 123 -12.44 8.57 -11.39
CA ASN A 123 -11.13 7.92 -11.36
C ASN A 123 -10.93 6.89 -12.47
N LYS A 124 -11.99 6.17 -12.89
CA LYS A 124 -11.91 5.23 -14.02
C LYS A 124 -11.74 5.92 -15.38
N LEU A 125 -12.17 7.18 -15.49
CA LEU A 125 -12.03 7.97 -16.71
C LEU A 125 -10.64 8.61 -16.84
N LEU A 126 -9.80 8.56 -15.80
CA LEU A 126 -8.44 9.08 -15.84
C LEU A 126 -7.64 8.34 -16.92
N LYS A 127 -7.02 9.11 -17.81
CA LYS A 127 -6.09 8.60 -18.81
C LYS A 127 -4.66 8.85 -18.34
N PRO A 128 -3.71 7.94 -18.60
CA PRO A 128 -2.30 8.20 -18.33
C PRO A 128 -1.85 9.41 -19.17
N LEU A 129 -1.24 10.40 -18.51
CA LEU A 129 -0.67 11.59 -19.12
C LEU A 129 0.83 11.60 -18.86
N HIS A 130 1.62 12.01 -19.85
CA HIS A 130 3.05 12.21 -19.68
C HIS A 130 3.25 13.51 -18.89
N VAL A 131 3.84 13.40 -17.70
CA VAL A 131 4.18 14.55 -16.86
C VAL A 131 5.67 14.81 -17.02
N PHE A 132 6.02 16.03 -17.43
CA PHE A 132 7.40 16.51 -17.47
C PHE A 132 7.67 17.34 -16.23
N ASN A 133 8.71 17.01 -15.47
CA ASN A 133 9.15 17.82 -14.32
C ASN A 133 10.25 18.79 -14.79
N PRO A 134 9.99 20.10 -14.89
CA PRO A 134 10.96 21.08 -15.39
C PRO A 134 12.11 21.39 -14.41
N TYR A 135 12.12 20.79 -13.22
CA TYR A 135 13.15 20.97 -12.18
C TYR A 135 13.96 19.69 -11.91
N ALA A 136 13.94 18.73 -12.84
CA ALA A 136 14.61 17.44 -12.66
C ALA A 136 16.11 17.46 -13.01
N ASP A 137 16.64 18.61 -13.43
CA ASP A 137 18.09 18.84 -13.64
C ASP A 137 18.76 19.39 -12.37
#